data_AF-A0A2G9S7C1-F1
#
_entry.id   AF-A0A2G9S7C1-F1
#
_cell.length_a   1.000
_cell.length_b   1.000
_cell.length_c   1.000
_cell.angle_alpha   90.00
_cell.angle_beta   90.00
_cell.angle_gamma   90.00
#
_symmetry.space_group_name_H-M   'P 1'
#
loop_
_entity.id
_entity.type
_entity.pdbx_description
1 polymer ?
#
loop_
_entity_poly.entity_id
_entity_poly.type
_entity_poly.pdbx_seq_one_letter_code
_entity_poly.pdbx_strand_id
1 'polypeptide(L)'
;MAPKKKKGKGSAAGKKEKKAEERSRGEPVTEESKEFYQLQIRDLEGRLESDKKEIVSFLKRTLNQRMDEIADLNDQLTGLQEAKDAEKEAYEAQLGQVRSESQEKMDRLTSENMLLAGKLASLEEFRVQKEELMAKFAALEEKLRSQEEGHKQMMYSLEKKAVLDKDRLKKEMVQRVNTVAAEFRRVSNNQMAETTKRAIRENVAIGSQLAKMSDKSMELIHENDLLKERESELHKQLVVLEENEKELVKKSLSNQKVIRMLTEKCQQQQAMLDIANQKEHELLELHVYHQTLQEEAETLRQRMVHLEEEVLRLIAEKDKVIGELEDEKKTRQTVERVLGEAASSLKDVLMETPKIEGEDTEATLLVKQNQLLEKLLVLLNSAATLGLGPALDDFQSRDNQSTDLHITSKVNRHLVSPTLKGPGVIPHYRIGDLGLVPRQDTSGGVISRIGMLSRTTRLGPIQAYPGTAKGRLSISQEDRLPKQSALPGISSTSGSKPILI
;
A
#
# COMPACT_ATOMS: atom_id res chain seq x y z
N MET A 1 13.62 -54.77 -1.68
CA MET A 1 13.43 -56.24 -1.80
C MET A 1 14.76 -56.95 -1.60
N ALA A 2 14.73 -58.22 -1.18
CA ALA A 2 15.83 -58.99 -0.58
C ALA A 2 17.22 -59.02 -1.29
N PRO A 3 18.33 -59.08 -0.51
CA PRO A 3 19.62 -59.60 -0.97
C PRO A 3 19.72 -61.13 -0.77
N LYS A 4 20.55 -61.82 -1.57
CA LYS A 4 20.86 -63.25 -1.39
C LYS A 4 22.30 -63.49 -0.92
N LYS A 5 22.39 -64.41 0.06
CA LYS A 5 23.61 -64.99 0.68
C LYS A 5 24.75 -65.32 -0.30
N LYS A 6 25.99 -65.21 0.18
CA LYS A 6 27.04 -66.22 -0.11
C LYS A 6 27.92 -66.49 1.11
N LYS A 7 28.30 -67.76 1.30
CA LYS A 7 29.13 -68.25 2.41
C LYS A 7 30.62 -68.14 2.07
N GLY A 8 31.45 -67.98 3.10
CA GLY A 8 32.89 -68.26 3.04
C GLY A 8 33.47 -68.40 4.45
N LYS A 9 33.75 -69.63 4.90
CA LYS A 9 34.43 -69.91 6.17
C LYS A 9 35.41 -71.07 5.99
N GLY A 10 36.64 -70.85 6.41
CA GLY A 10 37.76 -71.79 6.50
C GLY A 10 38.99 -70.97 6.94
N SER A 11 40.01 -71.51 7.61
CA SER A 11 40.19 -72.84 8.21
C SER A 11 41.49 -72.83 9.00
N ALA A 12 41.54 -73.39 10.22
CA ALA A 12 42.81 -73.73 10.88
C ALA A 12 42.61 -74.78 11.98
N ALA A 13 43.37 -75.88 11.90
CA ALA A 13 43.73 -76.72 13.04
C ALA A 13 44.90 -76.05 13.81
N GLY A 14 45.29 -76.40 15.04
CA GLY A 14 44.85 -77.47 15.94
C GLY A 14 46.06 -78.23 16.54
N LYS A 15 46.26 -78.13 17.86
CA LYS A 15 47.06 -78.98 18.80
C LYS A 15 46.94 -78.30 20.19
N LYS A 16 46.55 -78.90 21.32
CA LYS A 16 46.81 -80.20 21.99
C LYS A 16 48.10 -80.19 22.83
N GLU A 17 47.95 -80.00 24.15
CA GLU A 17 48.59 -80.73 25.29
C GLU A 17 48.13 -80.08 26.62
N LYS A 18 47.50 -80.82 27.56
CA LYS A 18 48.03 -81.73 28.61
C LYS A 18 48.55 -81.05 29.89
N LYS A 19 47.64 -80.91 30.86
CA LYS A 19 47.72 -81.35 32.27
C LYS A 19 49.11 -81.40 32.94
N ALA A 20 49.30 -80.56 33.95
CA ALA A 20 50.05 -80.88 35.16
C ALA A 20 49.38 -80.22 36.38
N GLU A 21 49.40 -80.90 37.52
CA GLU A 21 48.81 -80.51 38.79
C GLU A 21 49.91 -80.73 39.83
N GLU A 22 50.40 -79.66 40.47
CA GLU A 22 51.39 -79.84 41.55
C GLU A 22 51.30 -78.72 42.59
N ARG A 23 50.78 -79.10 43.77
CA ARG A 23 51.00 -78.38 45.03
C ARG A 23 52.33 -78.87 45.61
N SER A 24 53.42 -78.13 45.43
CA SER A 24 54.65 -78.37 46.18
C SER A 24 54.64 -77.59 47.50
N ARG A 25 54.89 -78.31 48.60
CA ARG A 25 55.12 -77.77 49.95
C ARG A 25 56.28 -76.79 49.93
N GLY A 26 56.18 -75.71 50.69
CA GLY A 26 57.32 -74.85 50.99
C GLY A 26 58.39 -75.61 51.77
N GLU A 27 59.58 -75.72 51.18
CA GLU A 27 60.81 -75.78 51.96
C GLU A 27 60.99 -74.44 52.70
N PRO A 28 61.72 -74.37 53.83
CA PRO A 28 62.05 -73.12 54.48
C PRO A 28 63.12 -72.39 53.66
N VAL A 29 62.67 -71.80 52.56
CA VAL A 29 63.40 -70.78 51.80
C VAL A 29 63.89 -69.75 52.81
N THR A 30 65.22 -69.59 52.95
CA THR A 30 65.81 -68.58 53.84
C THR A 30 65.28 -67.20 53.46
N GLU A 31 65.22 -66.26 54.41
CA GLU A 31 64.64 -64.92 54.16
C GLU A 31 65.24 -64.28 52.89
N GLU A 32 66.56 -64.36 52.71
CA GLU A 32 67.31 -63.94 51.51
C GLU A 32 66.79 -64.55 50.19
N SER A 33 66.43 -65.84 50.19
CA SER A 33 65.90 -66.51 49.00
C SER A 33 64.43 -66.17 48.75
N LYS A 34 63.64 -65.86 49.80
CA LYS A 34 62.28 -65.33 49.62
C LYS A 34 62.33 -63.92 49.05
N GLU A 35 63.24 -63.10 49.54
CA GLU A 35 63.52 -61.76 49.01
C GLU A 35 63.94 -61.83 47.53
N PHE A 36 64.81 -62.78 47.15
CA PHE A 36 65.18 -62.99 45.75
C PHE A 36 63.97 -63.34 44.86
N TYR A 37 63.12 -64.29 45.26
CA TYR A 37 61.91 -64.62 44.49
C TYR A 37 60.88 -63.46 44.48
N GLN A 38 60.75 -62.70 45.56
CA GLN A 38 59.90 -61.50 45.59
C GLN A 38 60.43 -60.41 44.65
N LEU A 39 61.75 -60.23 44.57
CA LEU A 39 62.38 -59.30 43.63
C LEU A 39 62.17 -59.76 42.18
N GLN A 40 62.32 -61.06 41.91
CA GLN A 40 62.06 -61.64 40.59
C GLN A 40 60.58 -61.53 40.17
N ILE A 41 59.64 -61.75 41.09
CA ILE A 41 58.21 -61.55 40.83
C ILE A 41 57.93 -60.07 40.56
N ARG A 42 58.48 -59.14 41.35
CA ARG A 42 58.33 -57.69 41.14
C ARG A 42 58.89 -57.25 39.78
N ASP A 43 60.02 -57.79 39.35
CA ASP A 43 60.61 -57.52 38.03
C ASP A 43 59.75 -58.11 36.89
N LEU A 44 59.21 -59.32 37.06
CA LEU A 44 58.31 -59.95 36.08
C LEU A 44 56.97 -59.22 35.98
N GLU A 45 56.38 -58.82 37.10
CA GLU A 45 55.19 -57.97 37.17
C GLU A 45 55.48 -56.60 36.53
N GLY A 46 56.63 -55.98 36.81
CA GLY A 46 57.08 -54.73 36.21
C GLY A 46 57.21 -54.81 34.69
N ARG A 47 57.81 -55.90 34.16
CA ARG A 47 57.89 -56.18 32.72
C ARG A 47 56.52 -56.40 32.10
N LEU A 48 55.69 -57.24 32.71
CA LEU A 48 54.35 -57.56 32.22
C LEU A 48 53.42 -56.34 32.26
N GLU A 49 53.63 -55.43 33.20
CA GLU A 49 52.95 -54.12 33.27
C GLU A 49 53.50 -53.13 32.23
N SER A 50 54.79 -53.21 31.87
CA SER A 50 55.36 -52.49 30.71
C SER A 50 54.76 -53.02 29.40
N ASP A 51 54.79 -54.33 29.16
CA ASP A 51 54.25 -54.98 27.97
C ASP A 51 52.76 -54.64 27.78
N LYS A 52 51.97 -54.69 28.86
CA LYS A 52 50.57 -54.21 28.84
C LYS A 52 50.47 -52.74 28.44
N LYS A 53 51.26 -51.85 29.04
CA LYS A 53 51.27 -50.40 28.72
C LYS A 53 51.67 -50.17 27.27
N GLU A 54 52.66 -50.91 26.77
CA GLU A 54 53.13 -50.85 25.38
C GLU A 54 52.05 -51.32 24.42
N ILE A 55 51.45 -52.49 24.65
CA ILE A 55 50.31 -53.02 23.85
C ILE A 55 49.13 -52.05 23.88
N VAL A 56 48.74 -51.53 25.05
CA VAL A 56 47.68 -50.53 25.17
C VAL A 56 48.05 -49.23 24.44
N SER A 57 49.30 -48.78 24.49
CA SER A 57 49.76 -47.60 23.75
C SER A 57 49.74 -47.83 22.24
N PHE A 58 50.09 -49.03 21.78
CA PHE A 58 50.03 -49.41 20.37
C PHE A 58 48.59 -49.47 19.88
N LEU A 59 47.70 -50.16 20.60
CA LEU A 59 46.28 -50.22 20.29
C LEU A 59 45.62 -48.83 20.31
N LYS A 60 45.97 -47.95 21.25
CA LYS A 60 45.51 -46.55 21.24
C LYS A 60 46.02 -45.78 20.03
N ARG A 61 47.31 -45.88 19.66
CA ARG A 61 47.85 -45.25 18.45
C ARG A 61 47.14 -45.75 17.19
N THR A 62 46.95 -47.06 17.05
CA THR A 62 46.25 -47.65 15.91
C THR A 62 44.77 -47.26 15.88
N LEU A 63 44.10 -47.20 17.03
CA LEU A 63 42.70 -46.75 17.11
C LEU A 63 42.56 -45.28 16.70
N ASN A 64 43.45 -44.41 17.19
CA ASN A 64 43.47 -43.00 16.80
C ASN A 64 43.74 -42.85 15.31
N GLN A 65 44.75 -43.54 14.74
CA GLN A 65 45.01 -43.55 13.30
C GLN A 65 43.77 -43.95 12.48
N ARG A 66 43.00 -44.96 12.92
CA ARG A 66 41.75 -45.32 12.25
C ARG A 66 40.63 -44.30 12.46
N MET A 67 40.62 -43.57 13.57
CA MET A 67 39.67 -42.48 13.81
C MET A 67 39.99 -41.27 12.93
N ASP A 68 41.27 -40.91 12.78
CA ASP A 68 41.77 -39.85 11.91
C ASP A 68 41.47 -40.21 10.44
N GLU A 69 41.78 -41.44 9.99
CA GLU A 69 41.40 -41.93 8.65
C GLU A 69 39.89 -41.89 8.39
N ILE A 70 39.05 -42.18 9.40
CA ILE A 70 37.59 -42.09 9.28
C ILE A 70 37.15 -40.63 9.17
N ALA A 71 37.78 -39.71 9.88
CA ALA A 71 37.51 -38.27 9.77
C ALA A 71 37.90 -37.75 8.38
N ASP A 72 39.12 -38.03 7.91
CA ASP A 72 39.59 -37.63 6.57
C ASP A 72 38.68 -38.16 5.45
N LEU A 73 38.24 -39.41 5.54
CA LEU A 73 37.31 -40.00 4.57
C LEU A 73 35.90 -39.42 4.67
N ASN A 74 35.45 -39.04 5.86
CA ASN A 74 34.15 -38.38 6.05
C ASN A 74 34.18 -36.96 5.48
N ASP A 75 35.25 -36.21 5.69
CA ASP A 75 35.44 -34.84 5.18
C ASP A 75 35.61 -34.83 3.65
N GLN A 76 36.28 -35.84 3.08
CA GLN A 76 36.29 -36.05 1.63
C GLN A 76 34.90 -36.41 1.08
N LEU A 77 34.12 -37.22 1.80
CA LEU A 77 32.77 -37.62 1.38
C LEU A 77 31.79 -36.45 1.43
N THR A 78 31.83 -35.62 2.48
CA THR A 78 31.03 -34.40 2.57
C THR A 78 31.42 -33.40 1.49
N GLY A 79 32.71 -33.11 1.31
CA GLY A 79 33.19 -32.22 0.25
C GLY A 79 32.81 -32.69 -1.16
N LEU A 80 32.86 -34.00 -1.44
CA LEU A 80 32.39 -34.57 -2.71
C LEU A 80 30.85 -34.47 -2.87
N GLN A 81 30.09 -34.59 -1.78
CA GLN A 81 28.64 -34.46 -1.81
C GLN A 81 28.22 -33.00 -2.01
N GLU A 82 28.89 -32.04 -1.35
CA GLU A 82 28.71 -30.60 -1.55
C GLU A 82 29.07 -30.18 -2.98
N ALA A 83 30.23 -30.61 -3.51
CA ALA A 83 30.63 -30.31 -4.89
C ALA A 83 29.63 -30.83 -5.92
N LYS A 84 29.14 -32.06 -5.73
CA LYS A 84 28.11 -32.67 -6.58
C LYS A 84 26.77 -31.94 -6.49
N ASP A 85 26.37 -31.48 -5.31
CA ASP A 85 25.11 -30.76 -5.15
C ASP A 85 25.21 -29.34 -5.73
N ALA A 86 26.36 -28.66 -5.58
CA ALA A 86 26.66 -27.40 -6.26
C ALA A 86 26.68 -27.54 -7.81
N GLU A 87 27.23 -28.64 -8.35
CA GLU A 87 27.14 -28.94 -9.79
C GLU A 87 25.68 -29.11 -10.25
N LYS A 88 24.84 -29.83 -9.49
CA LYS A 88 23.41 -29.94 -9.82
C LYS A 88 22.72 -28.58 -9.81
N GLU A 89 22.92 -27.78 -8.76
CA GLU A 89 22.32 -26.44 -8.67
C GLU A 89 22.76 -25.56 -9.84
N ALA A 90 24.02 -25.65 -10.26
CA ALA A 90 24.52 -24.96 -11.46
C ALA A 90 23.84 -25.45 -12.76
N TYR A 91 23.66 -26.77 -12.94
CA TYR A 91 22.95 -27.32 -14.10
C TYR A 91 21.45 -26.99 -14.08
N GLU A 92 20.80 -27.00 -12.91
CA GLU A 92 19.40 -26.61 -12.74
C GLU A 92 19.19 -25.12 -13.01
N ALA A 93 20.12 -24.27 -12.56
CA ALA A 93 20.14 -22.84 -12.88
C ALA A 93 20.33 -22.59 -14.40
N GLN A 94 21.26 -23.29 -15.05
CA GLN A 94 21.45 -23.22 -16.51
C GLN A 94 20.21 -23.69 -17.27
N LEU A 95 19.58 -24.79 -16.86
CA LEU A 95 18.32 -25.27 -17.43
C LEU A 95 17.17 -24.28 -17.22
N GLY A 96 17.13 -23.63 -16.06
CA GLY A 96 16.20 -22.53 -15.76
C GLY A 96 16.40 -21.35 -16.70
N GLN A 97 17.64 -20.88 -16.84
CA GLN A 97 18.00 -19.76 -17.73
C GLN A 97 17.69 -20.09 -19.20
N VAL A 98 18.06 -21.26 -19.71
CA VAL A 98 17.78 -21.64 -21.10
C VAL A 98 16.26 -21.73 -21.35
N ARG A 99 15.48 -22.18 -20.36
CA ARG A 99 14.01 -22.16 -20.44
C ARG A 99 13.45 -20.75 -20.45
N SER A 100 13.89 -19.84 -19.57
CA SER A 100 13.41 -18.46 -19.54
C SER A 100 13.80 -17.70 -20.81
N GLU A 101 15.04 -17.85 -21.29
CA GLU A 101 15.47 -17.26 -22.57
C GLU A 101 14.68 -17.78 -23.77
N SER A 102 14.36 -19.08 -23.80
CA SER A 102 13.55 -19.68 -24.87
C SER A 102 12.11 -19.18 -24.82
N GLN A 103 11.54 -19.07 -23.62
CA GLN A 103 10.21 -18.49 -23.39
C GLN A 103 10.16 -17.03 -23.84
N GLU A 104 11.12 -16.19 -23.42
CA GLU A 104 11.22 -14.81 -23.87
C GLU A 104 11.36 -14.69 -25.39
N LYS A 105 12.16 -15.55 -26.04
CA LYS A 105 12.29 -15.57 -27.51
C LYS A 105 10.97 -15.94 -28.17
N MET A 106 10.23 -16.90 -27.62
CA MET A 106 8.90 -17.28 -28.10
C MET A 106 7.88 -16.14 -27.93
N ASP A 107 7.86 -15.48 -26.77
CA ASP A 107 6.94 -14.38 -26.49
C ASP A 107 7.24 -13.15 -27.37
N ARG A 108 8.51 -12.81 -27.58
CA ARG A 108 8.96 -11.78 -28.54
C ARG A 108 8.48 -12.10 -29.95
N LEU A 109 8.77 -13.29 -30.49
CA LEU A 109 8.32 -13.71 -31.82
C LEU A 109 6.79 -13.79 -31.95
N THR A 110 6.08 -14.12 -30.86
CA THR A 110 4.61 -14.13 -30.83
C THR A 110 4.06 -12.70 -30.92
N SER A 111 4.61 -11.75 -30.15
CA SER A 111 4.24 -10.34 -30.24
C SER A 111 4.56 -9.72 -31.60
N GLU A 112 5.67 -10.09 -32.22
CA GLU A 112 6.02 -9.64 -33.58
C GLU A 112 5.03 -10.20 -34.62
N ASN A 113 4.68 -11.48 -34.53
CA ASN A 113 3.66 -12.08 -35.41
C ASN A 113 2.28 -11.41 -35.24
N MET A 114 1.87 -11.09 -34.00
CA MET A 114 0.63 -10.34 -33.76
C MET A 114 0.68 -8.93 -34.37
N LEU A 115 1.82 -8.24 -34.26
CA LEU A 115 2.02 -6.91 -34.85
C LEU A 115 2.07 -6.94 -36.38
N LEU A 116 2.68 -7.97 -36.98
CA LEU A 116 2.67 -8.22 -38.42
C LEU A 116 1.26 -8.57 -38.93
N ALA A 117 0.50 -9.38 -38.20
CA ALA A 117 -0.90 -9.66 -38.52
C ALA A 117 -1.76 -8.38 -38.48
N GLY A 118 -1.56 -7.50 -37.49
CA GLY A 118 -2.21 -6.19 -37.43
C GLY A 118 -1.84 -5.28 -38.60
N LYS A 119 -0.56 -5.23 -38.99
CA LYS A 119 -0.11 -4.51 -40.20
C LYS A 119 -0.74 -5.08 -41.47
N LEU A 120 -0.83 -6.40 -41.61
CA LEU A 120 -1.43 -7.06 -42.75
C LEU A 120 -2.93 -6.74 -42.84
N ALA A 121 -3.66 -6.77 -41.73
CA ALA A 121 -5.07 -6.37 -41.68
C ALA A 121 -5.28 -4.92 -42.13
N SER A 122 -4.45 -3.97 -41.67
CA SER A 122 -4.54 -2.56 -42.11
C SER A 122 -4.16 -2.36 -43.59
N LEU A 123 -3.24 -3.17 -44.12
CA LEU A 123 -2.85 -3.14 -45.53
C LEU A 123 -3.95 -3.72 -46.42
N GLU A 124 -4.64 -4.77 -45.97
CA GLU A 124 -5.79 -5.35 -46.66
C GLU A 124 -7.00 -4.39 -46.63
N GLU A 125 -7.26 -3.71 -45.50
CA GLU A 125 -8.26 -2.65 -45.43
C GLU A 125 -7.96 -1.53 -46.43
N PHE A 126 -6.70 -1.06 -46.50
CA PHE A 126 -6.27 -0.09 -47.50
C PHE A 126 -6.41 -0.59 -48.95
N ARG A 127 -6.15 -1.88 -49.21
CA ARG A 127 -6.35 -2.51 -50.52
C ARG A 127 -7.83 -2.47 -50.92
N VAL A 128 -8.73 -2.87 -50.03
CA VAL A 128 -10.19 -2.84 -50.26
C VAL A 128 -10.69 -1.40 -50.47
N GLN A 129 -10.29 -0.45 -49.62
CA GLN A 129 -10.66 0.96 -49.77
C GLN A 129 -10.19 1.55 -51.12
N LYS A 130 -8.98 1.18 -51.56
CA LYS A 130 -8.45 1.57 -52.89
C LYS A 130 -9.29 0.97 -54.02
N GLU A 131 -9.65 -0.31 -53.94
CA GLU A 131 -10.47 -0.97 -54.97
C GLU A 131 -11.89 -0.39 -55.04
N GLU A 132 -12.53 -0.12 -53.92
CA GLU A 132 -13.80 0.59 -53.88
C GLU A 132 -13.72 1.99 -54.52
N LEU A 133 -12.65 2.74 -54.24
CA LEU A 133 -12.45 4.07 -54.80
C LEU A 133 -12.23 4.02 -56.32
N MET A 134 -11.41 3.07 -56.80
CA MET A 134 -11.21 2.85 -58.23
C MET A 134 -12.50 2.42 -58.93
N ALA A 135 -13.33 1.58 -58.30
CA ALA A 135 -14.64 1.20 -58.82
C ALA A 135 -15.62 2.39 -58.89
N LYS A 136 -15.62 3.27 -57.88
CA LYS A 136 -16.40 4.52 -57.88
C LYS A 136 -15.96 5.45 -59.02
N PHE A 137 -14.65 5.59 -59.27
CA PHE A 137 -14.14 6.36 -60.41
C PHE A 137 -14.56 5.76 -61.76
N ALA A 138 -14.38 4.45 -61.97
CA ALA A 138 -14.79 3.79 -63.21
C ALA A 138 -16.30 3.95 -63.50
N ALA A 139 -17.15 3.84 -62.49
CA ALA A 139 -18.59 4.06 -62.62
C ALA A 139 -18.97 5.52 -62.94
N LEU A 140 -18.21 6.51 -62.42
CA LEU A 140 -18.39 7.91 -62.75
C LEU A 140 -17.91 8.23 -64.19
N GLU A 141 -16.80 7.66 -64.62
CA GLU A 141 -16.29 7.76 -65.99
C GLU A 141 -17.26 7.14 -67.00
N GLU A 142 -17.81 5.96 -66.72
CA GLU A 142 -18.83 5.31 -67.54
C GLU A 142 -20.11 6.15 -67.62
N LYS A 143 -20.57 6.72 -66.50
CA LYS A 143 -21.73 7.62 -66.48
C LYS A 143 -21.49 8.89 -67.30
N LEU A 144 -20.31 9.50 -67.19
CA LEU A 144 -19.93 10.67 -67.96
C LEU A 144 -19.92 10.34 -69.47
N ARG A 145 -19.29 9.22 -69.85
CA ARG A 145 -19.27 8.73 -71.23
C ARG A 145 -20.67 8.48 -71.79
N SER A 146 -21.55 7.87 -71.01
CA SER A 146 -22.96 7.65 -71.39
C SER A 146 -23.71 8.97 -71.59
N GLN A 147 -23.45 9.99 -70.76
CA GLN A 147 -23.99 11.33 -70.94
C GLN A 147 -23.44 12.01 -72.21
N GLU A 148 -22.13 11.94 -72.46
CA GLU A 148 -21.50 12.48 -73.68
C GLU A 148 -22.08 11.83 -74.95
N GLU A 149 -22.22 10.50 -74.96
CA GLU A 149 -22.84 9.76 -76.06
C GLU A 149 -24.32 10.13 -76.23
N GLY A 150 -25.08 10.26 -75.14
CA GLY A 150 -26.47 10.72 -75.16
C GLY A 150 -26.61 12.14 -75.70
N HIS A 151 -25.77 13.08 -75.28
CA HIS A 151 -25.73 14.45 -75.80
C HIS A 151 -25.33 14.49 -77.28
N LYS A 152 -24.37 13.67 -77.70
CA LYS A 152 -23.96 13.56 -79.11
C LYS A 152 -25.09 13.01 -80.00
N GLN A 153 -25.82 12.00 -79.51
CA GLN A 153 -27.02 11.47 -80.19
C GLN A 153 -28.14 12.52 -80.25
N MET A 154 -28.38 13.25 -79.16
CA MET A 154 -29.36 14.33 -79.11
C MET A 154 -29.01 15.45 -80.11
N MET A 155 -27.76 15.93 -80.12
CA MET A 155 -27.27 16.93 -81.08
C MET A 155 -27.47 16.46 -82.52
N TYR A 156 -27.05 15.23 -82.85
CA TYR A 156 -27.26 14.66 -84.18
C TYR A 156 -28.75 14.57 -84.56
N SER A 157 -29.63 14.24 -83.60
CA SER A 157 -31.08 14.20 -83.84
C SER A 157 -31.68 15.60 -84.10
N LEU A 158 -31.20 16.62 -83.38
CA LEU A 158 -31.62 18.01 -83.52
C LEU A 158 -31.10 18.63 -84.82
N GLU A 159 -29.84 18.38 -85.18
CA GLU A 159 -29.26 18.77 -86.47
C GLU A 159 -30.02 18.14 -87.63
N LYS A 160 -30.27 16.83 -87.58
CA LYS A 160 -31.06 16.11 -88.60
C LYS A 160 -32.47 16.68 -88.72
N LYS A 161 -33.14 16.93 -87.59
CA LYS A 161 -34.49 17.54 -87.56
C LYS A 161 -34.47 18.94 -88.14
N ALA A 162 -33.51 19.79 -87.76
CA ALA A 162 -33.36 21.15 -88.25
C ALA A 162 -33.07 21.20 -89.76
N VAL A 163 -32.27 20.28 -90.29
CA VAL A 163 -32.04 20.14 -91.75
C VAL A 163 -33.33 19.75 -92.47
N LEU A 164 -34.07 18.75 -91.96
CA LEU A 164 -35.34 18.31 -92.54
C LEU A 164 -36.42 19.40 -92.47
N ASP A 165 -36.54 20.09 -91.34
CA ASP A 165 -37.48 21.22 -91.17
C ASP A 165 -37.07 22.40 -92.06
N LYS A 166 -35.78 22.71 -92.22
CA LYS A 166 -35.28 23.72 -93.15
C LYS A 166 -35.64 23.38 -94.60
N ASP A 167 -35.52 22.12 -95.01
CA ASP A 167 -35.91 21.68 -96.36
C ASP A 167 -37.43 21.58 -96.55
N ARG A 168 -38.19 21.25 -95.50
CA ARG A 168 -39.67 21.38 -95.51
C ARG A 168 -40.06 22.85 -95.67
N LEU A 169 -39.48 23.75 -94.89
CA LEU A 169 -39.70 25.20 -94.96
C LEU A 169 -39.30 25.78 -96.33
N LYS A 170 -38.20 25.33 -96.95
CA LYS A 170 -37.87 25.71 -98.34
C LYS A 170 -38.95 25.24 -99.32
N LYS A 171 -39.42 23.99 -99.22
CA LYS A 171 -40.49 23.46 -100.08
C LYS A 171 -41.80 24.22 -99.88
N GLU A 172 -42.20 24.45 -98.64
CA GLU A 172 -43.34 25.28 -98.28
C GLU A 172 -43.17 26.73 -98.77
N MET A 173 -41.98 27.32 -98.67
CA MET A 173 -41.69 28.67 -99.16
C MET A 173 -41.81 28.73 -100.67
N VAL A 174 -41.23 27.78 -101.42
CA VAL A 174 -41.36 27.72 -102.89
C VAL A 174 -42.81 27.47 -103.30
N GLN A 175 -43.52 26.58 -102.60
CA GLN A 175 -44.95 26.35 -102.82
C GLN A 175 -45.77 27.61 -102.53
N ARG A 176 -45.56 28.28 -101.39
CA ARG A 176 -46.24 29.54 -101.04
C ARG A 176 -45.87 30.65 -101.99
N VAL A 177 -44.63 30.76 -102.47
CA VAL A 177 -44.24 31.74 -103.51
C VAL A 177 -44.92 31.41 -104.84
N ASN A 178 -45.06 30.15 -105.21
CA ASN A 178 -45.82 29.74 -106.41
C ASN A 178 -47.33 30.00 -106.26
N THR A 179 -47.91 29.71 -105.09
CA THR A 179 -49.30 30.03 -104.76
C THR A 179 -49.51 31.53 -104.72
N VAL A 180 -48.62 32.30 -104.09
CA VAL A 180 -48.65 33.76 -104.05
C VAL A 180 -48.40 34.36 -105.43
N ALA A 181 -47.62 33.73 -106.32
CA ALA A 181 -47.50 34.16 -107.72
C ALA A 181 -48.76 33.84 -108.54
N ALA A 182 -49.39 32.69 -108.29
CA ALA A 182 -50.67 32.32 -108.88
C ALA A 182 -51.81 33.21 -108.35
N GLU A 183 -51.81 33.52 -107.07
CA GLU A 183 -52.70 34.47 -106.42
C GLU A 183 -52.37 35.91 -106.82
N PHE A 184 -51.13 36.33 -107.03
CA PHE A 184 -50.85 37.65 -107.62
C PHE A 184 -51.41 37.74 -109.03
N ARG A 185 -51.37 36.66 -109.84
CA ARG A 185 -52.08 36.61 -111.13
C ARG A 185 -53.61 36.64 -110.95
N ARG A 186 -54.16 35.94 -109.95
CA ARG A 186 -55.60 35.83 -109.68
C ARG A 186 -56.21 37.08 -109.03
N VAL A 187 -55.46 37.72 -108.14
CA VAL A 187 -55.77 38.91 -107.35
C VAL A 187 -55.45 40.15 -108.18
N SER A 188 -54.41 40.18 -109.03
CA SER A 188 -54.34 41.20 -110.09
C SER A 188 -55.61 41.20 -110.97
N ASN A 189 -56.20 40.02 -111.21
CA ASN A 189 -57.51 39.87 -111.86
C ASN A 189 -58.74 40.07 -110.94
N ASN A 190 -58.59 40.28 -109.62
CA ASN A 190 -59.69 40.26 -108.66
C ASN A 190 -59.52 41.21 -107.43
N GLN A 191 -58.66 42.21 -107.51
CA GLN A 191 -58.32 43.11 -106.39
C GLN A 191 -59.13 44.39 -106.40
N MET A 192 -60.40 44.30 -105.99
CA MET A 192 -61.08 45.46 -105.40
C MET A 192 -60.76 45.58 -103.90
N ALA A 193 -59.47 45.87 -103.62
CA ALA A 193 -58.82 46.54 -102.46
C ALA A 193 -59.32 46.42 -100.99
N GLU A 194 -60.49 45.90 -100.67
CA GLU A 194 -61.12 45.97 -99.33
C GLU A 194 -60.66 44.84 -98.39
N THR A 195 -60.79 43.58 -98.81
CA THR A 195 -60.51 42.39 -97.97
C THR A 195 -59.07 42.38 -97.44
N THR A 196 -58.09 42.82 -98.24
CA THR A 196 -56.68 42.92 -97.86
C THR A 196 -56.46 43.89 -96.69
N LYS A 197 -57.18 45.03 -96.66
CA LYS A 197 -57.04 46.03 -95.58
C LYS A 197 -57.56 45.51 -94.25
N ARG A 198 -58.63 44.70 -94.26
CA ARG A 198 -59.19 44.10 -93.04
C ARG A 198 -58.22 43.08 -92.43
N ALA A 199 -57.69 42.16 -93.24
CA ALA A 199 -56.73 41.15 -92.80
C ALA A 199 -55.43 41.77 -92.23
N ILE A 200 -54.92 42.87 -92.82
CA ILE A 200 -53.75 43.58 -92.30
C ILE A 200 -54.01 44.14 -90.89
N ARG A 201 -55.16 44.76 -90.64
CA ARG A 201 -55.50 45.32 -89.32
C ARG A 201 -55.61 44.25 -88.23
N GLU A 202 -56.22 43.11 -88.56
CA GLU A 202 -56.37 41.98 -87.64
C GLU A 202 -55.00 41.34 -87.30
N ASN A 203 -54.14 41.13 -88.31
CA ASN A 203 -52.78 40.64 -88.10
C ASN A 203 -51.92 41.60 -87.25
N VAL A 204 -52.06 42.92 -87.42
CA VAL A 204 -51.35 43.91 -86.58
C VAL A 204 -51.86 43.87 -85.13
N ALA A 205 -53.16 43.72 -84.92
CA ALA A 205 -53.74 43.60 -83.56
C ALA A 205 -53.27 42.32 -82.85
N ILE A 206 -53.31 41.18 -83.54
CA ILE A 206 -52.83 39.89 -83.01
C ILE A 206 -51.31 39.95 -82.76
N GLY A 207 -50.54 40.54 -83.67
CA GLY A 207 -49.10 40.75 -83.49
C GLY A 207 -48.76 41.59 -82.26
N SER A 208 -49.53 42.65 -82.00
CA SER A 208 -49.36 43.47 -80.78
C SER A 208 -49.71 42.71 -79.50
N GLN A 209 -50.71 41.82 -79.52
CA GLN A 209 -51.04 40.97 -78.38
C GLN A 209 -49.99 39.88 -78.15
N LEU A 210 -49.49 39.25 -79.22
CA LEU A 210 -48.40 38.27 -79.14
C LEU A 210 -47.11 38.89 -78.59
N ALA A 211 -46.76 40.12 -78.99
CA ALA A 211 -45.63 40.85 -78.41
C ALA A 211 -45.79 41.00 -76.89
N LYS A 212 -46.93 41.53 -76.41
CA LYS A 212 -47.20 41.69 -74.97
C LYS A 212 -47.16 40.37 -74.19
N MET A 213 -47.67 39.28 -74.77
CA MET A 213 -47.59 37.95 -74.15
C MET A 213 -46.16 37.40 -74.15
N SER A 214 -45.36 37.70 -75.18
CA SER A 214 -43.94 37.36 -75.24
C SER A 214 -43.13 38.13 -74.19
N ASP A 215 -43.36 39.45 -74.06
CA ASP A 215 -42.71 40.30 -73.06
C ASP A 215 -43.02 39.79 -71.64
N LYS A 216 -44.30 39.50 -71.33
CA LYS A 216 -44.71 38.95 -70.04
C LYS A 216 -44.13 37.54 -69.78
N SER A 217 -43.98 36.72 -70.81
CA SER A 217 -43.30 35.41 -70.72
C SER A 217 -41.81 35.59 -70.40
N MET A 218 -41.15 36.57 -71.02
CA MET A 218 -39.74 36.86 -70.80
C MET A 218 -39.47 37.41 -69.38
N GLU A 219 -40.35 38.27 -68.86
CA GLU A 219 -40.32 38.70 -67.45
C GLU A 219 -40.44 37.52 -66.48
N LEU A 220 -41.38 36.60 -66.71
CA LEU A 220 -41.58 35.43 -65.86
C LEU A 220 -40.41 34.44 -65.91
N ILE A 221 -39.77 34.27 -67.06
CA ILE A 221 -38.53 33.49 -67.18
C ILE A 221 -37.42 34.14 -66.36
N HIS A 222 -37.22 35.44 -66.48
CA HIS A 222 -36.20 36.16 -65.73
C HIS A 222 -36.43 36.11 -64.21
N GLU A 223 -37.68 36.28 -63.76
CA GLU A 223 -38.06 36.11 -62.35
C GLU A 223 -37.79 34.67 -61.86
N ASN A 224 -38.11 33.67 -62.67
CA ASN A 224 -37.84 32.26 -62.34
C ASN A 224 -36.34 31.95 -62.24
N ASP A 225 -35.51 32.52 -63.11
CA ASP A 225 -34.06 32.34 -63.05
C ASP A 225 -33.44 33.06 -61.84
N LEU A 226 -33.89 34.26 -61.50
CA LEU A 226 -33.51 34.95 -60.26
C LEU A 226 -33.94 34.17 -58.99
N LEU A 227 -35.08 33.48 -59.03
CA LEU A 227 -35.52 32.61 -57.94
C LEU A 227 -34.63 31.37 -57.80
N LYS A 228 -34.24 30.72 -58.91
CA LYS A 228 -33.28 29.60 -58.90
C LYS A 228 -31.91 30.02 -58.38
N GLU A 229 -31.45 31.22 -58.74
CA GLU A 229 -30.16 31.75 -58.26
C GLU A 229 -30.19 31.92 -56.74
N ARG A 230 -31.24 32.56 -56.19
CA ARG A 230 -31.43 32.68 -54.73
C ARG A 230 -31.60 31.32 -54.03
N GLU A 231 -32.32 30.38 -54.64
CA GLU A 231 -32.45 29.01 -54.12
C GLU A 231 -31.07 28.32 -54.05
N SER A 232 -30.25 28.47 -55.10
CA SER A 232 -28.87 27.96 -55.12
C SER A 232 -27.98 28.61 -54.05
N GLU A 233 -28.12 29.92 -53.82
CA GLU A 233 -27.40 30.63 -52.76
C GLU A 233 -27.82 30.18 -51.36
N LEU A 234 -29.12 30.07 -51.09
CA LEU A 234 -29.65 29.58 -49.82
C LEU A 234 -29.24 28.12 -49.59
N HIS A 235 -29.24 27.28 -50.62
CA HIS A 235 -28.76 25.90 -50.52
C HIS A 235 -27.27 25.82 -50.15
N LYS A 236 -26.41 26.66 -50.77
CA LYS A 236 -24.99 26.77 -50.39
C LYS A 236 -24.82 27.20 -48.93
N GLN A 237 -25.61 28.17 -48.47
CA GLN A 237 -25.59 28.63 -47.07
C GLN A 237 -26.01 27.53 -46.10
N LEU A 238 -27.06 26.76 -46.42
CA LEU A 238 -27.51 25.63 -45.61
C LEU A 238 -26.44 24.55 -45.46
N VAL A 239 -25.77 24.15 -46.55
CA VAL A 239 -24.68 23.15 -46.50
C VAL A 239 -23.55 23.61 -45.58
N VAL A 240 -23.11 24.87 -45.70
CA VAL A 240 -22.06 25.43 -44.83
C VAL A 240 -22.50 25.47 -43.36
N LEU A 241 -23.77 25.81 -43.08
CA LEU A 241 -24.30 25.80 -41.71
C LEU A 241 -24.38 24.38 -41.13
N GLU A 242 -24.84 23.40 -41.90
CA GLU A 242 -24.85 21.99 -41.48
C GLU A 242 -23.43 21.45 -41.20
N GLU A 243 -22.44 21.78 -42.02
CA GLU A 243 -21.05 21.39 -41.80
C GLU A 243 -20.48 22.01 -40.51
N ASN A 244 -20.75 23.30 -40.29
CA ASN A 244 -20.38 24.00 -39.05
C ASN A 244 -21.06 23.39 -37.82
N GLU A 245 -22.33 23.00 -37.90
CA GLU A 245 -23.03 22.31 -36.81
C GLU A 245 -22.38 20.95 -36.52
N LYS A 246 -22.13 20.14 -37.56
CA LYS A 246 -21.46 18.83 -37.45
C LYS A 246 -20.06 18.98 -36.82
N GLU A 247 -19.31 20.03 -37.15
CA GLU A 247 -18.04 20.35 -36.48
C GLU A 247 -18.23 20.76 -35.01
N LEU A 248 -19.21 21.63 -34.71
CA LEU A 248 -19.46 22.11 -33.36
C LEU A 248 -19.88 20.96 -32.43
N VAL A 249 -20.71 20.03 -32.91
CA VAL A 249 -21.08 18.81 -32.18
C VAL A 249 -19.86 17.92 -31.94
N LYS A 250 -18.98 17.73 -32.93
CA LYS A 250 -17.71 16.99 -32.76
C LYS A 250 -16.81 17.64 -31.69
N LYS A 251 -16.62 18.96 -31.74
CA LYS A 251 -15.83 19.75 -30.78
C LYS A 251 -16.45 19.72 -29.37
N SER A 252 -17.77 19.81 -29.27
CA SER A 252 -18.52 19.67 -28.02
C SER A 252 -18.33 18.28 -27.40
N LEU A 253 -18.45 17.22 -28.21
CA LEU A 253 -18.25 15.84 -27.77
C LEU A 253 -16.80 15.55 -27.32
N SER A 254 -15.79 16.08 -28.03
CA SER A 254 -14.39 15.96 -27.59
C SER A 254 -14.15 16.69 -26.27
N ASN A 255 -14.69 17.92 -26.12
CA ASN A 255 -14.59 18.67 -24.87
C ASN A 255 -15.30 17.94 -23.72
N GLN A 256 -16.48 17.37 -23.95
CA GLN A 256 -17.18 16.55 -22.96
C GLN A 256 -16.43 15.26 -22.58
N LYS A 257 -15.67 14.65 -23.51
CA LYS A 257 -14.76 13.54 -23.19
C LYS A 257 -13.60 14.01 -22.32
N VAL A 258 -12.96 15.13 -22.64
CA VAL A 258 -11.88 15.72 -21.83
C VAL A 258 -12.37 16.09 -20.43
N ILE A 259 -13.53 16.73 -20.31
CA ILE A 259 -14.15 17.06 -19.02
C ILE A 259 -14.39 15.79 -18.19
N ARG A 260 -14.97 14.71 -18.78
CA ARG A 260 -15.14 13.43 -18.07
C ARG A 260 -13.82 12.84 -17.57
N MET A 261 -12.78 12.79 -18.42
CA MET A 261 -11.47 12.28 -18.01
C MET A 261 -10.82 13.14 -16.91
N LEU A 262 -11.00 14.46 -16.94
CA LEU A 262 -10.51 15.35 -15.89
C LEU A 262 -11.30 15.16 -14.59
N THR A 263 -12.63 15.09 -14.64
CA THR A 263 -13.47 14.81 -13.47
C THR A 263 -13.13 13.46 -12.84
N GLU A 264 -12.93 12.42 -13.65
CA GLU A 264 -12.53 11.10 -13.17
C GLU A 264 -11.13 11.12 -12.53
N LYS A 265 -10.16 11.82 -13.14
CA LYS A 265 -8.84 12.03 -12.51
C LYS A 265 -8.92 12.81 -11.20
N CYS A 266 -9.76 13.84 -11.11
CA CYS A 266 -9.98 14.58 -9.87
C CYS A 266 -10.62 13.68 -8.79
N GLN A 267 -11.57 12.81 -9.16
CA GLN A 267 -12.16 11.83 -8.23
C GLN A 267 -11.12 10.80 -7.75
N GLN A 268 -10.27 10.29 -8.65
CA GLN A 268 -9.17 9.39 -8.30
C GLN A 268 -8.16 10.08 -7.36
N GLN A 269 -7.80 11.33 -7.64
CA GLN A 269 -6.90 12.13 -6.78
C GLN A 269 -7.54 12.41 -5.41
N GLN A 270 -8.83 12.73 -5.36
CA GLN A 270 -9.55 12.92 -4.09
C GLN A 270 -9.56 11.63 -3.27
N ALA A 271 -9.87 10.48 -3.86
CA ALA A 271 -9.84 9.20 -3.16
C ALA A 271 -8.44 8.86 -2.63
N MET A 272 -7.36 9.17 -3.38
CA MET A 272 -5.98 9.01 -2.91
C MET A 272 -5.65 9.95 -1.74
N LEU A 273 -6.14 11.20 -1.76
CA LEU A 273 -5.99 12.13 -0.64
C LEU A 273 -6.79 11.67 0.59
N ASP A 274 -8.01 11.18 0.40
CA ASP A 274 -8.84 10.67 1.50
C ASP A 274 -8.18 9.46 2.18
N ILE A 275 -7.58 8.54 1.41
CA ILE A 275 -6.77 7.43 1.94
C ILE A 275 -5.52 7.94 2.67
N ALA A 276 -4.83 8.95 2.12
CA ALA A 276 -3.65 9.53 2.77
C ALA A 276 -4.02 10.20 4.11
N ASN A 277 -5.11 10.96 4.16
CA ASN A 277 -5.65 11.59 5.36
C ASN A 277 -6.06 10.55 6.42
N GLN A 278 -6.68 9.43 6.00
CA GLN A 278 -6.98 8.30 6.91
C GLN A 278 -5.70 7.70 7.50
N LYS A 279 -4.66 7.50 6.69
CA LYS A 279 -3.37 6.99 7.16
C LYS A 279 -2.63 7.97 8.07
N GLU A 280 -2.72 9.27 7.81
CA GLU A 280 -2.21 10.30 8.73
C GLU A 280 -2.96 10.26 10.07
N HIS A 281 -4.28 10.07 10.06
CA HIS A 281 -5.07 9.93 11.29
C HIS A 281 -4.68 8.67 12.10
N GLU A 282 -4.58 7.51 11.45
CA GLU A 282 -4.09 6.27 12.08
C GLU A 282 -2.68 6.44 12.69
N LEU A 283 -1.78 7.15 12.00
CA LEU A 283 -0.43 7.44 12.50
C LEU A 283 -0.45 8.40 13.70
N LEU A 284 -1.34 9.40 13.71
CA LEU A 284 -1.52 10.30 14.85
C LEU A 284 -2.09 9.56 16.08
N GLU A 285 -3.08 8.68 15.90
CA GLU A 285 -3.60 7.83 16.98
C GLU A 285 -2.51 6.92 17.55
N LEU A 286 -1.73 6.26 16.68
CA LEU A 286 -0.61 5.41 17.09
C LEU A 286 0.50 6.20 17.79
N HIS A 287 0.78 7.43 17.36
CA HIS A 287 1.74 8.32 18.00
C HIS A 287 1.31 8.73 19.41
N VAL A 288 0.03 9.10 19.59
CA VAL A 288 -0.54 9.38 20.92
C VAL A 288 -0.48 8.15 21.82
N TYR A 289 -0.84 6.97 21.30
CA TYR A 289 -0.73 5.72 22.06
C TYR A 289 0.72 5.43 22.49
N HIS A 290 1.68 5.59 21.57
CA HIS A 290 3.10 5.40 21.87
C HIS A 290 3.60 6.40 22.92
N GLN A 291 3.18 7.66 22.85
CA GLN A 291 3.50 8.66 23.86
C GLN A 291 2.94 8.26 25.23
N THR A 292 1.67 7.85 25.32
CA THR A 292 1.09 7.40 26.60
C THR A 292 1.82 6.19 27.19
N LEU A 293 2.22 5.23 26.35
CA LEU A 293 2.98 4.06 26.79
C LEU A 293 4.41 4.41 27.23
N GLN A 294 5.02 5.42 26.60
CA GLN A 294 6.31 5.95 27.04
C GLN A 294 6.19 6.66 28.39
N GLU A 295 5.17 7.50 28.59
CA GLU A 295 4.88 8.14 29.89
C GLU A 295 4.64 7.08 30.99
N GLU A 296 3.86 6.03 30.71
CA GLU A 296 3.70 4.89 31.62
C GLU A 296 5.04 4.20 31.94
N ALA A 297 5.86 3.89 30.94
CA ALA A 297 7.18 3.28 31.12
C ALA A 297 8.14 4.17 31.94
N GLU A 298 8.08 5.50 31.77
CA GLU A 298 8.85 6.45 32.57
C GLU A 298 8.38 6.50 34.03
N THR A 299 7.07 6.50 34.30
CA THR A 299 6.55 6.41 35.69
C THR A 299 6.93 5.09 36.37
N LEU A 300 6.91 3.97 35.64
CA LEU A 300 7.36 2.67 36.14
C LEU A 300 8.86 2.67 36.45
N ARG A 301 9.71 3.25 35.59
CA ARG A 301 11.15 3.42 35.85
C ARG A 301 11.40 4.27 37.10
N GLN A 302 10.72 5.41 37.25
CA GLN A 302 10.83 6.25 38.44
C GLN A 302 10.44 5.48 39.71
N ARG A 303 9.39 4.65 39.63
CA ARG A 303 8.97 3.81 40.75
C ARG A 303 9.95 2.69 41.08
N MET A 304 10.62 2.10 40.08
CA MET A 304 11.70 1.13 40.31
C MET A 304 12.88 1.77 41.01
N VAL A 305 13.37 2.93 40.54
CA VAL A 305 14.47 3.67 41.19
C VAL A 305 14.11 4.02 42.64
N HIS A 306 12.88 4.45 42.92
CA HIS A 306 12.45 4.75 44.28
C HIS A 306 12.43 3.50 45.20
N LEU A 307 12.03 2.34 44.66
CA LEU A 307 12.10 1.07 45.38
C LEU A 307 13.54 0.60 45.61
N GLU A 308 14.44 0.83 44.65
CA GLU A 308 15.88 0.57 44.81
C GLU A 308 16.50 1.47 45.90
N GLU A 309 16.15 2.75 45.94
CA GLU A 309 16.52 3.68 47.03
C GLU A 309 15.94 3.28 48.40
N GLU A 310 14.72 2.73 48.44
CA GLU A 310 14.13 2.17 49.66
C GLU A 310 14.87 0.91 50.13
N VAL A 311 15.18 -0.01 49.22
CA VAL A 311 15.95 -1.22 49.52
C VAL A 311 17.35 -0.87 50.03
N LEU A 312 18.04 0.09 49.41
CA LEU A 312 19.36 0.57 49.87
C LEU A 312 19.28 1.21 51.27
N ARG A 313 18.24 2.01 51.56
CA ARG A 313 18.01 2.56 52.91
C ARG A 313 17.77 1.46 53.94
N LEU A 314 16.94 0.47 53.62
CA LEU A 314 16.68 -0.68 54.51
C LEU A 314 17.92 -1.55 54.74
N ILE A 315 18.77 -1.73 53.72
CA ILE A 315 20.06 -2.42 53.88
C ILE A 315 20.96 -1.65 54.86
N ALA A 316 21.11 -0.34 54.68
CA ALA A 316 21.92 0.49 55.57
C ALA A 316 21.38 0.54 57.02
N GLU A 317 20.06 0.60 57.20
CA GLU A 317 19.42 0.51 58.52
C GLU A 317 19.64 -0.87 59.16
N LYS A 318 19.48 -1.95 58.39
CA LYS A 318 19.77 -3.32 58.83
C LYS A 318 21.25 -3.49 59.20
N ASP A 319 22.19 -2.93 58.44
CA ASP A 319 23.63 -2.96 58.76
C ASP A 319 23.96 -2.15 60.02
N LYS A 320 23.30 -0.99 60.22
CA LYS A 320 23.42 -0.20 61.46
C LYS A 320 22.94 -0.99 62.69
N VAL A 321 21.78 -1.64 62.60
CA VAL A 321 21.23 -2.49 63.68
C VAL A 321 22.11 -3.71 63.94
N ILE A 322 22.74 -4.29 62.91
CA ILE A 322 23.75 -5.36 63.09
C ILE A 322 24.97 -4.83 63.87
N GLY A 323 25.47 -3.63 63.53
CA GLY A 323 26.57 -3.00 64.26
C GLY A 323 26.23 -2.74 65.74
N GLU A 324 25.06 -2.14 66.01
CA GLU A 324 24.55 -1.92 67.37
C GLU A 324 24.43 -3.25 68.15
N LEU A 325 23.95 -4.32 67.51
CA LEU A 325 23.87 -5.66 68.11
C LEU A 325 25.25 -6.30 68.34
N GLU A 326 26.25 -6.04 67.50
CA GLU A 326 27.62 -6.51 67.71
C GLU A 326 28.31 -5.77 68.86
N ASP A 327 28.10 -4.46 68.98
CA ASP A 327 28.63 -3.69 70.11
C ASP A 327 27.96 -4.11 71.42
N GLU A 328 26.65 -4.33 71.43
CA GLU A 328 25.94 -4.88 72.61
C GLU A 328 26.36 -6.33 72.95
N LYS A 329 26.77 -7.12 71.96
CA LYS A 329 27.40 -8.43 72.23
C LYS A 329 28.79 -8.28 72.86
N LYS A 330 29.59 -7.28 72.43
CA LYS A 330 30.91 -7.00 73.01
C LYS A 330 30.77 -6.52 74.45
N THR A 331 29.89 -5.56 74.73
CA THR A 331 29.61 -5.09 76.10
C THR A 331 29.13 -6.25 76.97
N ARG A 332 28.17 -7.06 76.51
CA ARG A 332 27.72 -8.24 77.26
C ARG A 332 28.84 -9.25 77.52
N GLN A 333 29.74 -9.50 76.55
CA GLN A 333 30.91 -10.36 76.77
C GLN A 333 31.91 -9.77 77.77
N THR A 334 32.12 -8.44 77.79
CA THR A 334 32.97 -7.81 78.82
C THR A 334 32.32 -7.88 80.20
N VAL A 335 31.00 -7.72 80.30
CA VAL A 335 30.23 -7.95 81.54
C VAL A 335 30.36 -9.39 82.01
N GLU A 336 30.10 -10.38 81.15
CA GLU A 336 30.21 -11.82 81.46
C GLU A 336 31.62 -12.17 81.94
N ARG A 337 32.66 -11.58 81.33
CA ARG A 337 34.06 -11.75 81.75
C ARG A 337 34.34 -11.11 83.12
N VAL A 338 33.93 -9.86 83.35
CA VAL A 338 34.13 -9.19 84.66
C VAL A 338 33.37 -9.92 85.77
N LEU A 339 32.15 -10.39 85.52
CA LEU A 339 31.40 -11.23 86.45
C LEU A 339 32.10 -12.58 86.69
N GLY A 340 32.68 -13.19 85.65
CA GLY A 340 33.46 -14.42 85.76
C GLY A 340 34.77 -14.24 86.55
N GLU A 341 35.48 -13.13 86.36
CA GLU A 341 36.68 -12.75 87.11
C GLU A 341 36.34 -12.45 88.58
N ALA A 342 35.24 -11.74 88.85
CA ALA A 342 34.75 -11.48 90.20
C ALA A 342 34.27 -12.77 90.91
N ALA A 343 33.51 -13.62 90.22
CA ALA A 343 33.07 -14.92 90.75
C ALA A 343 34.25 -15.87 91.01
N SER A 344 35.27 -15.85 90.15
CA SER A 344 36.52 -16.61 90.37
C SER A 344 37.29 -16.04 91.57
N SER A 345 37.42 -14.72 91.69
CA SER A 345 38.09 -14.08 92.83
C SER A 345 37.40 -14.40 94.17
N LEU A 346 36.06 -14.42 94.19
CA LEU A 346 35.28 -14.85 95.36
C LEU A 346 35.45 -16.34 95.63
N LYS A 347 35.45 -17.18 94.59
CA LYS A 347 35.66 -18.63 94.70
C LYS A 347 37.04 -18.97 95.23
N ASP A 348 38.10 -18.35 94.74
CA ASP A 348 39.47 -18.63 95.16
C ASP A 348 39.64 -18.30 96.66
N VAL A 349 39.08 -17.17 97.13
CA VAL A 349 39.07 -16.80 98.56
C VAL A 349 38.19 -17.72 99.41
N LEU A 350 37.07 -18.24 98.88
CA LEU A 350 36.23 -19.22 99.58
C LEU A 350 36.82 -20.65 99.58
N MET A 351 37.72 -20.96 98.65
CA MET A 351 38.36 -22.28 98.50
C MET A 351 39.76 -22.34 99.13
N GLU A 352 40.38 -21.20 99.44
CA GLU A 352 41.53 -21.07 100.36
C GLU A 352 41.11 -21.38 101.81
N THR A 353 40.75 -22.64 102.06
CA THR A 353 40.53 -23.14 103.42
C THR A 353 41.80 -22.99 104.28
N PRO A 354 41.73 -22.34 105.45
CA PRO A 354 42.85 -22.36 106.38
C PRO A 354 42.98 -23.76 106.98
N LYS A 355 44.06 -24.45 106.61
CA LYS A 355 44.64 -25.45 107.51
C LYS A 355 45.05 -24.71 108.78
N ILE A 356 44.67 -25.29 109.92
CA ILE A 356 44.93 -24.77 111.26
C ILE A 356 46.45 -24.65 111.48
N GLU A 357 46.91 -23.53 112.04
CA GLU A 357 47.90 -23.44 113.15
C GLU A 357 48.42 -22.00 113.31
N GLY A 358 48.66 -21.58 114.56
CA GLY A 358 49.35 -20.32 114.89
C GLY A 358 48.45 -19.16 115.31
N GLU A 359 48.79 -18.53 116.43
CA GLU A 359 48.16 -17.32 116.93
C GLU A 359 48.56 -16.11 116.07
N ASP A 360 47.84 -15.88 114.98
CA ASP A 360 48.05 -14.70 114.14
C ASP A 360 46.78 -13.85 114.08
N THR A 361 46.69 -13.00 115.10
CA THR A 361 45.98 -11.72 115.23
C THR A 361 44.93 -11.31 114.18
N GLU A 362 43.91 -10.59 114.65
CA GLU A 362 42.91 -9.85 113.86
C GLU A 362 43.52 -9.06 112.67
N ALA A 363 44.78 -8.63 112.78
CA ALA A 363 45.56 -8.01 111.73
C ALA A 363 45.77 -8.89 110.47
N THR A 364 45.96 -10.21 110.58
CA THR A 364 46.19 -11.06 109.38
C THR A 364 44.91 -11.30 108.59
N LEU A 365 43.77 -11.45 109.29
CA LEU A 365 42.43 -11.45 108.68
C LEU A 365 42.12 -10.07 108.06
N LEU A 366 42.44 -8.97 108.75
CA LEU A 366 42.30 -7.61 108.21
C LEU A 366 43.16 -7.38 106.97
N VAL A 367 44.40 -7.89 106.91
CA VAL A 367 45.26 -7.77 105.72
C VAL A 367 44.66 -8.56 104.54
N LYS A 368 44.14 -9.77 104.76
CA LYS A 368 43.44 -10.53 103.72
C LYS A 368 42.13 -9.88 103.29
N GLN A 369 41.36 -9.34 104.23
CA GLN A 369 40.11 -8.61 103.97
C GLN A 369 40.38 -7.32 103.18
N ASN A 370 41.45 -6.59 103.53
CA ASN A 370 41.91 -5.42 102.78
C ASN A 370 42.42 -5.79 101.39
N GLN A 371 43.17 -6.89 101.21
CA GLN A 371 43.57 -7.36 99.88
C GLN A 371 42.37 -7.84 99.02
N LEU A 372 41.34 -8.43 99.63
CA LEU A 372 40.08 -8.75 98.97
C LEU A 372 39.35 -7.47 98.55
N LEU A 373 39.21 -6.50 99.45
CA LEU A 373 38.64 -5.19 99.18
C LEU A 373 39.42 -4.45 98.09
N GLU A 374 40.75 -4.51 98.09
CA GLU A 374 41.61 -3.87 97.09
C GLU A 374 41.50 -4.54 95.71
N LYS A 375 41.47 -5.89 95.65
CA LYS A 375 41.20 -6.61 94.39
C LYS A 375 39.78 -6.35 93.87
N LEU A 376 38.78 -6.34 94.74
CA LEU A 376 37.40 -5.97 94.37
C LEU A 376 37.30 -4.50 93.96
N LEU A 377 38.05 -3.59 94.58
CA LEU A 377 38.11 -2.17 94.21
C LEU A 377 38.77 -1.97 92.84
N VAL A 378 39.83 -2.74 92.52
CA VAL A 378 40.46 -2.73 91.19
C VAL A 378 39.51 -3.30 90.13
N LEU A 379 38.75 -4.36 90.44
CA LEU A 379 37.71 -4.91 89.55
C LEU A 379 36.50 -3.97 89.40
N LEU A 380 36.11 -3.25 90.45
CA LEU A 380 35.08 -2.21 90.40
C LEU A 380 35.54 -1.00 89.60
N ASN A 381 36.81 -0.59 89.73
CA ASN A 381 37.39 0.48 88.92
C ASN A 381 37.49 0.08 87.44
N SER A 382 37.87 -1.16 87.13
CA SER A 382 37.88 -1.63 85.74
C SER A 382 36.46 -1.72 85.16
N ALA A 383 35.48 -2.21 85.93
CA ALA A 383 34.06 -2.19 85.56
C ALA A 383 33.54 -0.76 85.34
N ALA A 384 33.87 0.19 86.22
CA ALA A 384 33.49 1.59 86.10
C ALA A 384 34.10 2.27 84.86
N THR A 385 35.37 1.98 84.52
CA THR A 385 35.97 2.47 83.26
C THR A 385 35.33 1.87 82.00
N LEU A 386 34.59 0.76 82.14
CA LEU A 386 33.79 0.15 81.08
C LEU A 386 32.32 0.61 81.09
N GLY A 387 31.94 1.55 81.97
CA GLY A 387 30.58 2.08 82.08
C GLY A 387 29.59 1.13 82.78
N LEU A 388 30.07 0.16 83.55
CA LEU A 388 29.25 -0.87 84.19
C LEU A 388 29.03 -0.57 85.67
N GLY A 389 27.82 -0.14 85.99
CA GLY A 389 27.42 0.32 87.32
C GLY A 389 27.61 1.83 87.52
N PRO A 390 27.03 2.40 88.59
CA PRO A 390 27.19 3.81 88.93
C PRO A 390 28.67 4.18 89.08
N ALA A 391 29.06 5.33 88.52
CA ALA A 391 30.40 5.86 88.68
C ALA A 391 30.65 6.25 90.15
N LEU A 392 31.92 6.39 90.57
CA LEU A 392 32.23 6.88 91.92
C LEU A 392 31.67 8.30 92.20
N ASP A 393 31.38 9.07 91.15
CA ASP A 393 30.69 10.36 91.25
C ASP A 393 29.19 10.22 91.55
N ASP A 394 28.52 9.12 91.16
CA ASP A 394 27.10 8.88 91.49
C ASP A 394 26.89 8.55 92.97
N PHE A 395 27.94 8.13 93.67
CA PHE A 395 27.95 7.93 95.13
C PHE A 395 28.27 9.20 95.91
N GLN A 396 28.61 10.32 95.24
CA GLN A 396 28.73 11.61 95.89
C GLN A 396 27.37 12.29 95.92
N SER A 397 26.84 12.52 97.12
CA SER A 397 25.53 13.17 97.32
C SER A 397 25.53 14.59 96.74
N ARG A 398 24.95 14.74 95.55
CA ARG A 398 24.76 16.03 94.89
C ARG A 398 23.28 16.37 94.83
N ASP A 399 22.79 16.95 95.92
CA ASP A 399 21.43 17.48 96.04
C ASP A 399 21.13 18.56 95.00
N ASN A 400 19.93 18.48 94.39
CA ASN A 400 19.27 19.49 93.54
C ASN A 400 19.99 19.83 92.20
N GLN A 401 19.36 20.08 91.03
CA GLN A 401 17.99 20.06 90.49
C GLN A 401 18.15 20.17 88.93
N SER A 402 17.24 19.78 88.03
CA SER A 402 15.87 19.25 88.11
C SER A 402 15.49 18.46 86.83
N THR A 403 14.26 17.94 86.80
CA THR A 403 13.43 17.48 85.65
C THR A 403 13.68 18.15 84.28
N ASP A 404 13.83 17.37 83.20
CA ASP A 404 12.65 16.94 82.40
C ASP A 404 12.96 15.87 81.33
N LEU A 405 12.03 14.93 81.17
CA LEU A 405 12.01 13.95 80.08
C LEU A 405 11.18 14.50 78.92
N HIS A 406 11.71 14.53 77.70
CA HIS A 406 10.93 14.08 76.55
C HIS A 406 11.77 13.77 75.31
N ILE A 407 11.73 12.51 74.89
CA ILE A 407 12.06 12.10 73.52
C ILE A 407 10.95 12.63 72.61
N THR A 408 11.33 13.37 71.55
CA THR A 408 10.42 13.68 70.44
C THR A 408 11.01 13.23 69.10
N SER A 409 10.71 11.98 68.74
CA SER A 409 10.63 11.61 67.33
C SER A 409 9.48 12.39 66.68
N LYS A 410 9.78 13.22 65.66
CA LYS A 410 8.77 13.67 64.69
C LYS A 410 9.34 13.71 63.28
N VAL A 411 8.90 12.72 62.51
CA VAL A 411 8.77 12.66 61.06
C VAL A 411 8.68 14.05 60.42
N ASN A 412 9.55 14.32 59.44
CA ASN A 412 9.44 15.47 58.57
C ASN A 412 8.78 15.04 57.24
N ARG A 413 7.83 15.84 56.74
CA ARG A 413 7.14 15.73 55.44
C ARG A 413 6.26 14.49 55.22
N HIS A 414 5.00 14.59 55.64
CA HIS A 414 3.90 14.16 54.79
C HIS A 414 3.23 15.37 54.12
N LEU A 415 2.55 15.10 53.00
CA LEU A 415 1.91 16.09 52.14
C LEU A 415 0.85 16.89 52.89
N VAL A 416 0.75 18.18 52.58
CA VAL A 416 -0.49 18.95 52.76
C VAL A 416 -1.07 19.20 51.37
N SER A 417 -2.09 18.43 51.02
CA SER A 417 -3.03 18.78 49.96
C SER A 417 -4.27 19.44 50.59
N PRO A 418 -4.55 20.73 50.34
CA PRO A 418 -5.84 21.31 50.62
C PRO A 418 -6.76 21.12 49.42
N THR A 419 -7.77 20.27 49.56
CA THR A 419 -8.87 20.14 48.60
C THR A 419 -9.83 21.34 48.70
N LEU A 420 -9.94 22.11 47.62
CA LEU A 420 -11.09 22.97 47.34
C LEU A 420 -11.47 22.71 45.86
N LYS A 421 -12.47 21.86 45.59
CA LYS A 421 -13.92 22.16 45.55
C LYS A 421 -14.31 23.15 44.45
N GLY A 422 -14.90 22.62 43.37
CA GLY A 422 -15.66 23.38 42.37
C GLY A 422 -15.51 22.80 40.95
N PRO A 423 -16.58 22.42 40.24
CA PRO A 423 -16.50 22.14 38.82
C PRO A 423 -16.42 23.45 38.03
N GLY A 424 -15.41 23.61 37.17
CA GLY A 424 -15.38 24.69 36.16
C GLY A 424 -14.30 25.78 36.29
N VAL A 425 -13.18 25.54 36.99
CA VAL A 425 -12.03 26.46 36.95
C VAL A 425 -10.75 25.70 36.63
N ILE A 426 -10.16 25.98 35.46
CA ILE A 426 -8.80 25.54 35.08
C ILE A 426 -7.89 26.78 35.14
N PRO A 427 -6.78 26.76 35.90
CA PRO A 427 -5.83 27.87 35.92
C PRO A 427 -5.03 27.91 34.61
N HIS A 428 -5.00 29.07 33.96
CA HIS A 428 -4.45 29.20 32.60
C HIS A 428 -2.91 29.20 32.48
N TYR A 429 -2.15 29.23 33.58
CA TYR A 429 -0.69 29.16 33.58
C TYR A 429 -0.14 28.44 34.81
N ARG A 430 1.05 27.82 34.69
CA ARG A 430 1.87 27.32 35.80
C ARG A 430 3.18 28.11 35.91
N ILE A 431 3.79 28.10 37.09
CA ILE A 431 5.09 28.73 37.35
C ILE A 431 6.14 28.06 36.46
N GLY A 432 6.77 28.83 35.57
CA GLY A 432 7.79 28.37 34.62
C GLY A 432 7.42 28.46 33.14
N ASP A 433 6.16 28.81 32.81
CA ASP A 433 5.68 28.82 31.43
C ASP A 433 6.07 30.12 30.67
N LEU A 434 6.92 29.99 29.64
CA LEU A 434 7.33 31.10 28.77
C LEU A 434 6.42 31.13 27.53
N GLY A 435 5.28 31.80 27.67
CA GLY A 435 4.20 31.83 26.68
C GLY A 435 4.58 32.38 25.30
N LEU A 436 5.05 31.50 24.41
CA LEU A 436 5.25 31.75 22.98
C LEU A 436 4.70 30.58 22.16
N VAL A 437 3.79 30.91 21.24
CA VAL A 437 3.07 30.09 20.23
C VAL A 437 1.62 29.69 20.62
N PRO A 438 0.60 30.15 19.87
CA PRO A 438 -0.81 29.78 20.10
C PRO A 438 -1.14 28.34 19.74
N ARG A 439 -2.09 27.72 20.46
CA ARG A 439 -2.79 26.49 20.03
C ARG A 439 -4.24 26.79 19.65
N GLN A 440 -4.77 25.96 18.75
CA GLN A 440 -6.13 26.04 18.21
C GLN A 440 -7.14 25.50 19.24
N ASP A 441 -8.24 26.23 19.44
CA ASP A 441 -9.30 25.81 20.36
C ASP A 441 -10.19 24.71 19.76
N THR A 442 -10.13 23.51 20.35
CA THR A 442 -11.15 22.47 20.19
C THR A 442 -12.11 22.49 21.38
N SER A 443 -13.10 23.38 21.37
CA SER A 443 -14.25 23.27 22.27
C SER A 443 -15.58 23.45 21.52
N GLY A 444 -16.29 22.33 21.32
CA GLY A 444 -17.65 22.34 20.79
C GLY A 444 -18.61 22.91 21.84
N GLY A 445 -19.29 24.02 21.51
CA GLY A 445 -20.19 24.66 22.48
C GLY A 445 -21.15 25.73 21.95
N VAL A 446 -20.95 26.29 20.74
CA VAL A 446 -21.85 27.31 20.17
C VAL A 446 -22.06 27.14 18.66
N ILE A 447 -22.81 26.11 18.25
CA ILE A 447 -23.48 26.09 16.93
C ILE A 447 -24.99 25.86 17.12
N SER A 448 -25.61 26.82 17.79
CA SER A 448 -26.97 27.24 17.45
C SER A 448 -26.98 28.76 17.47
N ARG A 449 -27.66 29.39 16.49
CA ARG A 449 -27.68 30.85 16.23
C ARG A 449 -26.46 31.48 15.52
N ILE A 450 -25.88 30.80 14.54
CA ILE A 450 -25.37 31.48 13.32
C ILE A 450 -26.20 30.97 12.14
N GLY A 451 -27.34 31.63 11.94
CA GLY A 451 -28.29 31.37 10.84
C GLY A 451 -29.01 32.66 10.39
N MET A 452 -28.51 33.82 10.84
CA MET A 452 -28.99 35.16 10.58
C MET A 452 -27.77 36.10 10.63
N LEU A 453 -27.78 37.17 9.82
CA LEU A 453 -26.60 37.95 9.37
C LEU A 453 -25.75 37.13 8.36
N SER A 454 -25.63 37.48 7.07
CA SER A 454 -26.00 38.72 6.35
C SER A 454 -26.62 38.44 4.98
N ARG A 455 -27.54 39.32 4.53
CA ARG A 455 -28.28 39.18 3.26
C ARG A 455 -27.50 39.80 2.09
N THR A 456 -26.69 39.01 1.39
CA THR A 456 -26.10 39.40 0.08
C THR A 456 -26.21 38.30 -0.98
N THR A 457 -27.35 37.62 -1.02
CA THR A 457 -27.77 36.76 -2.16
C THR A 457 -29.30 36.70 -2.23
N ARG A 458 -29.92 37.82 -2.59
CA ARG A 458 -31.35 37.91 -2.96
C ARG A 458 -31.57 38.98 -4.03
N LEU A 459 -31.29 38.63 -5.29
CA LEU A 459 -32.19 39.05 -6.36
C LEU A 459 -33.40 38.11 -6.27
N GLY A 460 -34.59 38.70 -6.14
CA GLY A 460 -35.83 37.94 -5.92
C GLY A 460 -36.33 37.24 -7.19
N PRO A 461 -37.31 36.32 -7.05
CA PRO A 461 -37.99 35.76 -8.21
C PRO A 461 -38.74 36.88 -8.95
N ILE A 462 -38.55 36.98 -10.26
CA ILE A 462 -39.34 37.90 -11.09
C ILE A 462 -40.78 37.38 -11.12
N GLN A 463 -41.68 38.25 -10.67
CA GLN A 463 -43.11 38.05 -10.61
C GLN A 463 -43.68 37.82 -12.01
N ALA A 464 -44.43 36.73 -12.18
CA ALA A 464 -45.18 36.47 -13.41
C ALA A 464 -46.25 37.56 -13.61
N TYR A 465 -46.23 38.23 -14.76
CA TYR A 465 -47.33 39.10 -15.18
C TYR A 465 -48.40 38.30 -15.91
N PRO A 466 -49.70 38.49 -15.59
CA PRO A 466 -50.79 37.81 -16.27
C PRO A 466 -51.23 38.55 -17.53
N GLY A 467 -51.51 37.78 -18.59
CA GLY A 467 -52.54 38.10 -19.58
C GLY A 467 -52.20 39.07 -20.71
N THR A 468 -51.96 38.52 -21.90
CA THR A 468 -52.85 38.76 -23.07
C THR A 468 -52.71 37.61 -24.07
N ALA A 469 -53.73 36.74 -24.14
CA ALA A 469 -53.87 35.76 -25.22
C ALA A 469 -55.26 35.91 -25.85
N LYS A 470 -55.32 36.28 -27.13
CA LYS A 470 -56.52 36.22 -27.99
C LYS A 470 -56.09 36.02 -29.46
N GLY A 471 -56.72 35.07 -30.13
CA GLY A 471 -56.41 34.63 -31.51
C GLY A 471 -55.74 33.25 -31.50
N ARG A 472 -56.50 32.14 -31.59
CA ARG A 472 -57.00 31.51 -32.83
C ARG A 472 -55.84 31.13 -33.78
N LEU A 473 -55.67 29.89 -34.24
CA LEU A 473 -56.68 28.86 -34.53
C LEU A 473 -56.27 27.43 -34.10
N SER A 474 -57.28 26.60 -33.84
CA SER A 474 -57.22 25.15 -33.68
C SER A 474 -57.85 24.45 -34.89
N ILE A 475 -57.40 23.23 -35.22
CA ILE A 475 -58.09 22.07 -35.86
C ILE A 475 -56.96 21.19 -36.44
N SER A 476 -56.60 20.05 -35.84
CA SER A 476 -57.32 18.77 -35.68
C SER A 476 -57.28 17.88 -36.94
N GLN A 477 -56.70 16.68 -36.78
CA GLN A 477 -56.85 15.54 -37.70
C GLN A 477 -58.30 15.08 -37.79
N GLU A 478 -58.72 14.55 -38.95
CA GLU A 478 -59.45 13.26 -38.99
C GLU A 478 -59.46 12.63 -40.39
N ASP A 479 -59.49 11.29 -40.43
CA ASP A 479 -59.68 10.48 -41.64
C ASP A 479 -61.17 10.38 -42.03
N ARG A 480 -61.48 10.31 -43.35
CA ARG A 480 -62.13 9.13 -43.99
C ARG A 480 -62.65 9.40 -45.42
N LEU A 481 -62.64 8.31 -46.19
CA LEU A 481 -63.15 8.07 -47.56
C LEU A 481 -64.70 8.10 -47.64
N PRO A 482 -65.34 7.74 -48.78
CA PRO A 482 -65.29 8.29 -50.15
C PRO A 482 -66.72 8.55 -50.70
N LYS A 483 -66.87 9.05 -51.95
CA LYS A 483 -68.08 8.79 -52.78
C LYS A 483 -67.88 9.01 -54.28
N GLN A 484 -68.62 8.24 -55.08
CA GLN A 484 -68.56 8.14 -56.54
C GLN A 484 -69.78 8.80 -57.23
N SER A 485 -69.83 8.66 -58.57
CA SER A 485 -70.95 8.88 -59.52
C SER A 485 -71.02 10.29 -60.17
N ALA A 486 -71.32 10.46 -61.47
CA ALA A 486 -71.74 9.48 -62.49
C ALA A 486 -71.21 9.78 -63.94
N LEU A 487 -71.39 8.77 -64.80
CA LEU A 487 -71.12 8.64 -66.26
C LEU A 487 -72.08 9.49 -67.13
N PRO A 488 -72.06 9.51 -68.50
CA PRO A 488 -71.33 8.70 -69.51
C PRO A 488 -70.55 9.55 -70.57
N GLY A 489 -69.87 9.05 -71.60
CA GLY A 489 -69.67 7.67 -72.10
C GLY A 489 -70.12 7.50 -73.56
N ILE A 490 -69.22 7.74 -74.53
CA ILE A 490 -69.36 7.27 -75.94
C ILE A 490 -67.99 6.84 -76.48
N SER A 491 -67.96 5.71 -77.17
CA SER A 491 -66.77 5.10 -77.80
C SER A 491 -66.60 5.50 -79.27
N SER A 492 -65.35 5.62 -79.74
CA SER A 492 -64.96 5.11 -81.07
C SER A 492 -63.46 4.86 -81.17
N THR A 493 -63.08 3.92 -82.03
CA THR A 493 -61.74 3.35 -82.15
C THR A 493 -60.85 4.05 -83.19
N SER A 494 -59.53 3.94 -82.98
CA SER A 494 -58.48 3.57 -83.98
C SER A 494 -57.27 4.51 -84.10
N GLY A 495 -56.08 3.90 -84.25
CA GLY A 495 -55.09 4.35 -85.24
C GLY A 495 -53.92 5.26 -84.81
N SER A 496 -52.78 4.64 -84.49
CA SER A 496 -51.40 5.05 -84.88
C SER A 496 -50.78 6.42 -84.48
N LYS A 497 -49.62 6.27 -83.81
CA LYS A 497 -48.37 7.08 -83.87
C LYS A 497 -48.29 8.43 -83.13
N PRO A 498 -47.24 8.65 -82.31
CA PRO A 498 -46.88 9.95 -81.73
C PRO A 498 -45.81 10.68 -82.56
N ILE A 499 -45.87 12.02 -82.61
CA ILE A 499 -44.79 12.92 -83.08
C ILE A 499 -44.83 14.21 -82.25
N LEU A 500 -43.67 14.56 -81.65
CA LEU A 500 -43.31 15.82 -80.97
C LEU A 500 -44.14 16.19 -79.70
N ILE A 501 -43.55 16.80 -78.68
CA ILE A 501 -42.18 17.38 -78.58
C ILE A 501 -41.23 16.44 -77.82
#